data_AF-A0A1H4HNC3-F1
#
_entry.id   AF-A0A1H4HNC3-F1
#
_cell.length_a   1.000
_cell.length_b   1.000
_cell.length_c   1.000
_cell.angle_alpha   90.00
_cell.angle_beta   90.00
_cell.angle_gamma   90.00
#
_symmetry.space_group_name_H-M   'P 1'
#
loop_
_entity.id
_entity.type
_entity.pdbx_description
1 polymer ?
#
loop_
_entity_poly.entity_id
_entity_poly.type
_entity_poly.pdbx_seq_one_letter_code
_entity_poly.pdbx_strand_id
1 'polypeptide(L)' 'MKRDAAIDTLLDLHESVLDQGSGYWIKLEAWRVEVSKQIPHGIRYSLTLHEP' A
#
# COMPACT_ATOMS: atom_id res chain seq x y z
N MET A 1 -8.41 18.30 8.45
CA MET A 1 -7.46 17.18 8.31
C MET A 1 -6.46 17.57 7.23
N LYS A 2 -5.18 17.69 7.54
CA LYS A 2 -4.15 18.01 6.54
C LYS A 2 -4.07 16.80 5.61
N ARG A 3 -4.18 17.01 4.29
CA ARG A 3 -3.90 15.94 3.32
C ARG A 3 -2.48 15.46 3.55
N ASP A 4 -2.32 14.15 3.74
CA ASP A 4 -1.02 13.53 3.89
C ASP A 4 -0.60 13.00 2.52
N ALA A 5 0.35 13.69 1.89
CA ALA A 5 0.83 13.35 0.57
C ALA A 5 1.44 11.94 0.51
N ALA A 6 1.99 11.42 1.63
CA ALA A 6 2.52 10.07 1.68
C ALA A 6 1.41 9.01 1.62
N ILE A 7 0.26 9.30 2.25
CA ILE A 7 -0.92 8.42 2.19
C ILE A 7 -1.54 8.42 0.80
N ASP A 8 -1.67 9.60 0.18
CA ASP A 8 -2.20 9.68 -1.19
C ASP A 8 -1.27 8.91 -2.15
N THR A 9 0.05 9.03 -1.99
CA THR A 9 1.02 8.23 -2.77
C THR A 9 0.83 6.72 -2.59
N LEU A 10 0.59 6.24 -1.36
CA LEU A 10 0.35 4.81 -1.12
C LEU A 10 -0.91 4.32 -1.82
N LEU A 11 -1.98 5.11 -1.81
CA LEU A 11 -3.22 4.78 -2.50
C LEU A 11 -3.06 4.77 -4.01
N ASP A 12 -2.29 5.71 -4.57
CA ASP A 12 -1.98 5.76 -6.00
C ASP A 12 -1.15 4.54 -6.46
N LEU A 13 -0.38 3.94 -5.55
CA LEU A 13 0.40 2.72 -5.79
C LEU A 13 -0.41 1.42 -5.59
N HIS A 14 -1.70 1.48 -5.28
CA HIS A 14 -2.52 0.28 -5.18
C HIS A 14 -2.51 -0.51 -6.49
N GLU A 15 -2.29 -1.83 -6.38
CA GLU A 15 -2.17 -2.78 -7.49
C GLU A 15 -0.90 -2.63 -8.33
N SER A 16 0.02 -1.76 -7.92
CA SER A 16 1.33 -1.70 -8.55
C SER A 16 2.16 -2.97 -8.25
N VAL A 17 2.96 -3.34 -9.24
CA VAL A 17 3.91 -4.47 -9.17
C VAL A 17 5.32 -3.92 -9.33
N LEU A 18 6.20 -4.26 -8.40
CA LEU A 18 7.62 -3.95 -8.48
C LEU A 18 8.39 -5.24 -8.79
N ASP A 19 9.10 -5.24 -9.91
CA ASP A 19 10.03 -6.31 -10.26
C ASP A 19 11.28 -6.24 -9.36
N GLN A 20 11.62 -7.36 -8.73
CA GLN A 20 12.81 -7.51 -7.89
C GLN A 20 13.91 -8.32 -8.59
N GLY A 21 13.65 -8.75 -9.84
CA GLY A 21 14.56 -9.59 -10.60
C GLY A 21 14.50 -11.06 -10.22
N SER A 22 15.12 -11.91 -11.03
CA SER A 22 15.14 -13.37 -10.84
C SER A 22 13.76 -14.01 -10.71
N GLY A 23 12.71 -13.38 -11.27
CA GLY A 23 11.31 -13.81 -11.19
C GLY A 23 10.57 -13.42 -9.91
N TYR A 24 11.25 -12.80 -8.94
CA TYR A 24 10.60 -12.29 -7.74
C TYR A 24 9.94 -10.94 -8.01
N TRP A 25 8.76 -10.73 -7.43
CA TRP A 25 8.04 -9.46 -7.58
C TRP A 25 7.26 -9.12 -6.32
N ILE A 26 7.02 -7.83 -6.09
CA ILE A 26 6.25 -7.35 -4.95
C ILE A 26 4.92 -6.80 -5.45
N LYS A 27 3.82 -7.24 -4.85
CA LYS A 27 2.50 -6.60 -5.02
C LYS A 27 2.26 -5.58 -3.93
N LEU A 28 1.88 -4.36 -4.31
CA LEU A 28 1.39 -3.35 -3.38
C LEU A 28 -0.13 -3.32 -3.40
N GLU A 29 -0.73 -3.43 -2.22
CA GLU A 29 -2.16 -3.24 -2.05
C GLU A 29 -2.39 -2.20 -0.96
N ALA A 30 -3.14 -1.14 -1.27
CA ALA A 30 -3.42 -0.07 -0.33
C ALA A 30 -4.86 0.40 -0.52
N TRP A 31 -5.60 0.55 0.58
CA TRP A 31 -7.00 0.97 0.51
C TRP A 31 -7.41 1.77 1.75
N ARG A 32 -8.44 2.59 1.58
CA ARG A 32 -9.05 3.36 2.66
C ARG A 32 -9.93 2.48 3.53
N VAL A 33 -9.90 2.73 4.82
CA VAL A 33 -10.76 2.12 5.83
C VAL A 33 -11.31 3.18 6.76
N GLU A 34 -12.34 2.85 7.54
CA GLU A 34 -12.86 3.74 8.55
C GLU A 34 -11.78 4.08 9.60
N VAL A 35 -11.69 5.38 9.94
CA VAL A 35 -10.77 5.85 10.96
C VAL A 35 -11.20 5.31 12.31
N SER A 36 -10.28 4.69 13.02
CA SER A 36 -10.49 4.17 14.36
C SER A 36 -9.30 4.49 15.25
N LYS A 37 -9.41 4.25 16.56
CA LYS A 37 -8.28 4.41 17.49
C LYS A 37 -7.09 3.52 17.08
N GLN A 38 -7.36 2.38 16.46
CA GLN A 38 -6.38 1.41 15.99
C GLN A 38 -5.81 1.79 14.61
N ILE A 39 -6.59 2.50 13.79
CA ILE A 39 -6.21 2.92 12.44
C ILE A 39 -6.49 4.43 12.30
N PRO A 40 -5.69 5.29 12.95
CA PRO A 40 -5.98 6.72 13.05
C PRO A 40 -5.89 7.44 11.69
N HIS A 41 -5.19 6.84 10.73
CA HIS A 41 -5.00 7.38 9.40
C HIS A 41 -6.04 6.88 8.39
N GLY A 42 -6.90 5.90 8.76
CA GLY A 42 -7.93 5.37 7.87
C GLY A 42 -7.38 4.67 6.62
N ILE A 43 -6.21 4.03 6.73
CA ILE A 43 -5.55 3.33 5.62
C ILE A 43 -5.06 1.96 6.10
N ARG A 44 -5.22 0.95 5.25
CA ARG A 44 -4.52 -0.32 5.35
C ARG A 44 -3.69 -0.53 4.10
N TYR A 45 -2.55 -1.18 4.27
CA TYR A 45 -1.68 -1.55 3.16
C TYR A 45 -1.03 -2.92 3.41
N SER A 46 -0.67 -3.59 2.32
CA SER A 46 0.08 -4.85 2.29
C SER A 46 1.12 -4.77 1.19
N LEU A 47 2.33 -5.25 1.50
CA LEU A 47 3.39 -5.49 0.54
C LEU A 47 3.69 -6.98 0.58
N THR A 48 3.41 -7.69 -0.50
CA THR A 48 3.58 -9.15 -0.58
C THR A 48 4.66 -9.47 -1.58
N LEU A 49 5.70 -10.18 -1.13
CA LEU A 49 6.73 -10.74 -2.00
C LEU A 49 6.22 -12.05 -2.60
N HIS A 50 6.27 -12.15 -3.91
CA HIS A 50 5.96 -13.34 -4.68
C HIS A 50 7.24 -13.96 -5.21
N GLU A 51 7.29 -15.28 -5.15
CA GLU A 51 8.34 -16.10 -5.76
C GLU A 51 8.02 -16.40 -7.24
N PRO A 52 9.04 -16.81 -8.03
CA PRO A 52 8.89 -17.11 -9.47
C PRO A 52 7.89 -18.23 -9.79
#